data_AF-A0A0C2C2W0-F1
#
_entry.id   AF-A0A0C2C2W0-F1
#
_cell.length_a   1.000
_cell.length_b   1.000
_cell.length_c   1.000
_cell.angle_alpha   90.00
_cell.angle_beta   90.00
_cell.angle_gamma   90.00
#
_symmetry.space_group_name_H-M   'P 1'
#
loop_
_entity.id
_entity.type
_entity.pdbx_description
1 polymer ?
#
loop_
_entity_poly.entity_id
_entity_poly.type
_entity_poly.pdbx_seq_one_letter_code
_entity_poly.pdbx_strand_id
1 'polypeptide(L)'
;MLEWVGIRQAIRQAAQFTALQEKVEAISTRQDTFKSRVDSHQSTLILVATASRRLLQSSKNFTAELRQLQEWRQNKTAKDVRLRRFMGRLQKSIKALADMLAMDGCESKPCQHGGTCLPRFGKKYNCLCPPYRT
;
A
#
# COMPACT_ATOMS: atom_id res chain seq x y z
N MET A 1 89.56 -18.43 36.70
CA MET A 1 88.27 -18.61 37.41
C MET A 1 87.19 -17.62 36.96
N LEU A 2 87.50 -16.33 36.80
CA LEU A 2 86.52 -15.30 36.41
C LEU A 2 85.90 -15.50 35.01
N GLU A 3 86.64 -16.01 34.02
CA GLU A 3 86.10 -16.26 32.66
C GLU A 3 85.01 -17.35 32.62
N TRP A 4 85.15 -18.43 33.38
CA TRP A 4 84.17 -19.51 33.44
C TRP A 4 82.87 -19.09 34.16
N VAL A 5 82.95 -18.13 35.09
CA VAL A 5 81.78 -17.53 35.75
C VAL A 5 80.97 -16.70 34.74
N GLY A 6 81.64 -15.90 33.90
CA GLY A 6 81.00 -15.12 32.84
C GLY A 6 80.26 -15.99 31.80
N ILE A 7 80.87 -17.10 31.38
CA ILE A 7 80.26 -18.05 30.44
C ILE A 7 79.00 -18.69 31.04
N ARG A 8 79.05 -19.14 32.30
CA ARG A 8 77.87 -19.70 32.99
C ARG A 8 76.74 -18.68 33.16
N GLN A 9 77.06 -17.41 33.31
CA GLN A 9 76.08 -16.32 33.40
C GLN A 9 75.39 -16.08 32.06
N ALA A 10 76.17 -16.03 30.96
CA ALA A 10 75.65 -15.86 29.60
C ALA A 10 74.74 -17.01 29.18
N ILE A 11 75.10 -18.26 29.50
CA ILE A 11 74.25 -19.44 29.24
C ILE A 11 72.91 -19.34 30.00
N ARG A 12 72.93 -18.89 31.27
CA ARG A 12 71.70 -18.67 32.04
C ARG A 12 70.81 -17.59 31.45
N GLN A 13 71.39 -16.49 30.97
CA GLN A 13 70.64 -15.40 30.32
C GLN A 13 70.02 -15.85 28.99
N ALA A 14 70.77 -16.59 28.17
CA ALA A 14 70.26 -17.18 26.93
C ALA A 14 69.08 -18.13 27.19
N ALA A 15 69.17 -18.99 28.21
CA ALA A 15 68.09 -19.89 28.60
C ALA A 15 66.84 -19.15 29.13
N GLN A 16 67.03 -18.01 29.82
CA GLN A 16 65.93 -17.15 30.26
C GLN A 16 65.23 -16.46 29.08
N PHE A 17 66.00 -16.00 28.10
CA PHE A 17 65.46 -15.35 26.90
C PHE A 17 64.66 -16.33 26.04
N THR A 18 65.16 -17.55 25.81
CA THR A 18 64.43 -18.59 25.06
C THR A 18 63.12 -18.98 25.76
N ALA A 19 63.13 -19.14 27.09
CA ALA A 19 61.92 -19.43 27.86
C ALA A 19 60.89 -18.28 27.84
N LEU A 20 61.34 -17.03 27.73
CA LEU A 20 60.47 -15.87 27.51
C LEU A 20 59.90 -15.86 26.10
N GLN A 21 60.71 -16.20 25.09
CA GLN A 21 60.30 -16.27 23.70
C GLN A 21 59.23 -17.34 23.48
N GLU A 22 59.38 -18.53 24.07
CA GLU A 22 58.34 -19.58 24.05
C GLU A 22 57.02 -19.11 24.68
N LYS A 23 57.08 -18.35 25.77
CA LYS A 23 55.88 -17.78 26.40
C LYS A 23 55.21 -16.74 25.50
N VAL A 24 55.98 -15.89 24.83
CA VAL A 24 55.47 -14.89 23.88
C VAL A 24 54.79 -15.59 22.70
N GLU A 25 55.40 -16.63 22.14
CA GLU A 25 54.80 -17.43 21.08
C GLU A 25 53.52 -18.15 21.53
N ALA A 26 53.51 -18.72 22.75
CA ALA A 26 52.32 -19.32 23.34
C ALA A 26 51.18 -18.32 23.59
N ILE A 27 51.49 -17.05 23.89
CA ILE A 27 50.49 -15.98 24.03
C ILE A 27 50.00 -15.54 22.64
N SER A 28 50.89 -15.37 21.67
CA SER A 28 50.56 -14.99 20.30
C SER A 28 49.58 -15.98 19.68
N THR A 29 49.87 -17.27 19.78
CA THR A 29 48.99 -18.33 19.26
C THR A 29 47.61 -18.30 19.90
N ARG A 30 47.51 -18.06 21.23
CA ARG A 30 46.22 -17.87 21.90
C ARG A 30 45.48 -16.65 21.39
N GLN A 31 46.17 -15.53 21.17
CA GLN A 31 45.57 -14.32 20.62
C GLN A 31 45.04 -14.54 19.20
N ASP A 32 45.75 -15.28 18.36
CA ASP A 32 45.29 -15.63 17.01
C ASP A 32 44.03 -16.51 17.05
N THR A 33 43.98 -17.50 17.96
CA THR A 33 42.76 -18.31 18.14
C THR A 33 41.59 -17.48 18.64
N PHE A 34 41.81 -16.51 19.54
CA PHE A 34 40.76 -15.62 20.00
C PHE A 34 40.29 -14.69 18.87
N LYS A 35 41.22 -14.13 18.10
CA LYS A 35 40.90 -13.28 16.95
C LYS A 35 40.07 -14.03 15.91
N SER A 36 40.44 -15.27 15.58
CA SER A 36 39.65 -16.11 14.67
C SER A 36 38.21 -16.33 15.17
N ARG A 37 38.01 -16.55 16.47
CA ARG A 37 36.66 -16.67 17.07
C ARG A 37 35.88 -15.36 16.94
N VAL A 38 36.50 -14.22 17.22
CA VAL A 38 35.88 -12.90 17.09
C VAL A 38 35.49 -12.62 15.64
N ASP A 39 36.38 -12.90 14.69
CA ASP A 39 36.13 -12.69 13.25
C ASP A 39 34.99 -13.60 12.75
N SER A 40 34.89 -14.83 13.27
CA SER A 40 33.74 -15.71 13.03
C SER A 40 32.43 -15.13 13.58
N HIS A 41 32.42 -14.63 14.82
CA HIS A 41 31.24 -13.98 15.39
C HIS A 41 30.84 -12.72 14.60
N GLN A 42 31.80 -11.87 14.22
CA GLN A 42 31.57 -10.70 13.37
C GLN A 42 30.87 -11.10 12.06
N SER A 43 31.35 -12.18 11.43
CA SER A 43 30.77 -12.71 10.19
C SER A 43 29.31 -13.15 10.39
N THR A 44 29.00 -13.84 11.50
CA THR A 44 27.60 -14.21 11.82
C THR A 44 26.71 -13.00 12.06
N LEU A 45 27.21 -11.96 12.74
CA LEU A 45 26.45 -10.74 12.99
C LEU A 45 26.12 -9.99 11.69
N ILE A 46 27.07 -9.93 10.75
CA ILE A 46 26.85 -9.33 9.43
C ILE A 46 25.76 -10.09 8.67
N LEU A 47 25.79 -11.42 8.70
CA LEU A 47 24.76 -12.26 8.07
C LEU A 47 23.38 -12.01 8.68
N VAL A 48 23.27 -11.97 10.01
CA VAL A 48 22.00 -11.68 10.68
C VAL A 48 21.50 -10.26 10.37
N ALA A 49 22.39 -9.26 10.41
CA ALA A 49 22.03 -7.88 10.12
C ALA A 49 21.55 -7.69 8.67
N THR A 50 22.21 -8.34 7.72
CA THR A 50 21.83 -8.28 6.30
C THR A 50 20.52 -9.02 6.03
N ALA A 51 20.32 -10.21 6.62
CA ALA A 51 19.05 -10.93 6.54
C ALA A 51 17.89 -10.11 7.15
N SER A 52 18.11 -9.54 8.34
CA SER A 52 17.14 -8.68 9.03
C SER A 52 16.75 -7.47 8.17
N ARG A 53 17.75 -6.81 7.55
CA ARG A 53 17.51 -5.68 6.65
C ARG A 53 16.67 -6.08 5.43
N ARG A 54 16.94 -7.23 4.82
CA ARG A 54 16.15 -7.74 3.67
C ARG A 54 14.70 -8.01 4.07
N LEU A 55 14.48 -8.64 5.22
CA LEU A 55 13.13 -8.90 5.73
C LEU A 55 12.37 -7.60 6.01
N LEU A 56 13.00 -6.63 6.66
CA LEU A 56 12.41 -5.32 6.90
C LEU A 56 12.08 -4.59 5.60
N GLN A 57 12.96 -4.67 4.59
CA GLN A 57 12.70 -4.06 3.29
C GLN A 57 11.52 -4.73 2.57
N SER A 58 11.43 -6.07 2.62
CA SER A 58 10.30 -6.81 2.07
C SER A 58 8.98 -6.42 2.76
N SER A 59 8.98 -6.32 4.08
CA SER A 59 7.81 -5.83 4.84
C SER A 59 7.41 -4.40 4.45
N LYS A 60 8.38 -3.51 4.22
CA LYS A 60 8.11 -2.14 3.76
C LYS A 60 7.52 -2.11 2.35
N ASN A 61 8.06 -2.91 1.43
CA ASN A 61 7.54 -2.99 0.07
C ASN A 61 6.10 -3.53 0.09
N PHE A 62 5.84 -4.59 0.86
CA PHE A 62 4.50 -5.17 0.99
C PHE A 62 3.49 -4.18 1.60
N THR A 63 3.88 -3.45 2.64
CA THR A 63 3.02 -2.41 3.22
C THR A 63 2.75 -1.26 2.25
N ALA A 64 3.69 -0.90 1.38
CA ALA A 64 3.48 0.10 0.34
C ALA A 64 2.49 -0.38 -0.74
N GLU A 65 2.63 -1.62 -1.22
CA GLU A 65 1.70 -2.23 -2.17
C GLU A 65 0.27 -2.29 -1.59
N LEU A 66 0.14 -2.69 -0.32
CA LEU A 66 -1.15 -2.69 0.38
C LEU A 66 -1.80 -1.31 0.42
N ARG A 67 -1.02 -0.24 0.70
CA ARG A 67 -1.56 1.14 0.68
C ARG A 67 -2.04 1.53 -0.70
N GLN A 68 -1.29 1.23 -1.76
CA GLN A 68 -1.71 1.51 -3.14
C GLN A 68 -3.01 0.79 -3.49
N LEU A 69 -3.16 -0.47 -3.09
CA LEU A 69 -4.40 -1.22 -3.29
C LEU A 69 -5.58 -0.64 -2.50
N GLN A 70 -5.34 -0.16 -1.28
CA GLN A 70 -6.36 0.53 -0.48
C GLN A 70 -6.81 1.84 -1.14
N GLU A 71 -5.88 2.65 -1.64
CA GLU A 71 -6.18 3.88 -2.38
C GLU A 71 -6.99 3.60 -3.65
N TRP A 72 -6.57 2.59 -4.44
CA TRP A 72 -7.32 2.17 -5.61
C TRP A 72 -8.75 1.73 -5.26
N ARG A 73 -8.92 0.97 -4.18
CA ARG A 73 -10.25 0.55 -3.67
C ARG A 73 -11.11 1.76 -3.34
N GLN A 74 -10.59 2.74 -2.60
CA GLN A 74 -11.33 3.95 -2.21
C GLN A 74 -11.70 4.81 -3.44
N ASN A 75 -10.79 4.93 -4.40
CA ASN A 75 -11.06 5.65 -5.64
C ASN A 75 -12.17 4.94 -6.46
N LYS A 76 -12.11 3.59 -6.53
CA LYS A 76 -13.14 2.79 -7.21
C LYS A 76 -14.51 2.97 -6.56
N THR A 77 -14.62 2.85 -5.23
CA THR A 77 -15.90 3.05 -4.53
C THR A 77 -16.46 4.47 -4.73
N ALA A 78 -15.60 5.50 -4.70
CA ALA A 78 -16.02 6.88 -4.95
C ALA A 78 -16.56 7.09 -6.38
N LYS A 79 -15.90 6.50 -7.39
CA LYS A 79 -16.37 6.51 -8.79
C LYS A 79 -17.69 5.75 -8.94
N ASP A 80 -17.82 4.59 -8.32
CA ASP A 80 -19.04 3.79 -8.35
C ASP A 80 -20.24 4.53 -7.71
N VAL A 81 -20.03 5.24 -6.60
CA VAL A 81 -21.05 6.09 -5.98
C VAL A 81 -21.45 7.23 -6.92
N ARG A 82 -20.49 7.89 -7.58
CA ARG A 82 -20.75 8.99 -8.51
C ARG A 82 -21.55 8.51 -9.72
N LEU A 83 -21.18 7.36 -10.29
CA LEU A 83 -21.89 6.76 -11.42
C LEU A 83 -23.31 6.36 -11.02
N ARG A 84 -23.50 5.69 -9.87
CA ARG A 84 -24.85 5.34 -9.37
C ARG A 84 -25.73 6.57 -9.16
N ARG A 85 -25.18 7.66 -8.59
CA ARG A 85 -25.92 8.93 -8.44
C ARG A 85 -26.26 9.58 -9.78
N PHE A 86 -25.35 9.53 -10.75
CA PHE A 86 -25.60 10.03 -12.10
C PHE A 86 -26.73 9.23 -12.77
N MET A 87 -26.63 7.90 -12.76
CA MET A 87 -27.65 7.02 -13.33
C MET A 87 -29.00 7.17 -12.64
N GLY A 88 -29.03 7.36 -11.32
CA GLY A 88 -30.28 7.63 -10.59
C GLY A 88 -30.95 8.95 -11.01
N ARG A 89 -30.16 10.01 -11.32
CA ARG A 89 -30.70 11.27 -11.86
C ARG A 89 -31.24 11.07 -13.28
N LEU A 90 -30.48 10.37 -14.12
CA LEU A 90 -30.88 10.07 -15.49
C LEU A 90 -32.17 9.24 -15.53
N GLN A 91 -32.28 8.23 -14.66
CA GLN A 91 -33.47 7.40 -14.54
C GLN A 91 -34.69 8.23 -14.09
N LYS A 92 -34.52 9.18 -13.16
CA LYS A 92 -35.59 10.10 -12.76
C LYS A 92 -36.05 11.00 -13.91
N SER A 93 -35.12 11.56 -14.69
CA SER A 93 -35.48 12.39 -15.84
C SER A 93 -36.18 11.58 -16.94
N ILE A 94 -35.71 10.35 -17.21
CA ILE A 94 -36.35 9.43 -18.15
C ILE A 94 -37.77 9.11 -17.68
N LYS A 95 -37.96 8.80 -16.39
CA LYS A 95 -39.29 8.54 -15.84
C LYS A 95 -40.20 9.77 -15.95
N ALA A 96 -39.74 10.96 -15.61
CA ALA A 96 -40.54 12.17 -15.73
C ALA A 96 -40.97 12.45 -17.19
N LEU A 97 -40.08 12.18 -18.15
CA LEU A 97 -40.40 12.30 -19.57
C LEU A 97 -41.43 11.25 -20.01
N ALA A 98 -41.28 10.00 -19.57
CA ALA A 98 -42.25 8.94 -19.85
C ALA A 98 -43.63 9.26 -19.26
N ASP A 99 -43.66 9.75 -18.02
CA ASP A 99 -44.91 10.15 -17.36
C ASP A 99 -45.58 11.32 -18.10
N MET A 100 -44.79 12.29 -18.60
CA MET A 100 -45.31 13.40 -19.43
C MET A 100 -45.89 12.95 -20.78
N LEU A 101 -45.35 11.87 -21.37
CA LEU A 101 -45.87 11.29 -22.62
C LEU A 101 -47.10 10.42 -22.40
N ALA A 102 -47.20 9.78 -21.24
CA ALA A 102 -48.31 8.88 -20.91
C ALA A 102 -49.55 9.60 -20.36
N MET A 103 -49.43 10.87 -19.95
CA MET A 103 -50.54 11.67 -19.43
C MET A 103 -51.50 12.10 -20.56
N ASP A 104 -52.80 11.91 -20.32
CA ASP A 104 -53.86 12.35 -21.21
C ASP A 104 -54.65 13.51 -20.58
N GLY A 105 -54.48 14.72 -21.12
CA GLY A 105 -55.20 15.91 -20.66
C GLY A 105 -56.73 15.84 -20.83
N CYS A 106 -57.26 14.88 -21.58
CA CYS A 106 -58.68 14.70 -21.80
C CYS A 106 -59.34 13.69 -20.85
N GLU A 107 -58.56 13.01 -20.00
CA GLU A 107 -59.07 11.98 -19.07
C GLU A 107 -60.18 12.51 -18.15
N SER A 108 -60.00 13.72 -17.61
CA SER A 108 -60.98 14.38 -16.72
C SER A 108 -62.18 15.01 -17.46
N LYS A 109 -62.30 14.82 -18.78
CA LYS A 109 -63.36 15.39 -19.64
C LYS A 109 -63.61 16.89 -19.40
N PRO A 110 -62.57 17.75 -19.56
CA PRO A 110 -62.66 19.16 -19.19
C PRO A 110 -63.48 20.04 -20.16
N CYS A 111 -63.72 19.59 -21.39
CA CYS A 111 -64.46 20.35 -22.38
C CYS A 111 -65.95 20.32 -22.09
N GLN A 112 -66.54 21.50 -21.85
CA GLN A 112 -67.97 21.64 -21.58
C GLN A 112 -68.76 21.84 -22.88
N HIS A 113 -70.09 21.91 -22.77
CA HIS A 113 -70.98 22.37 -23.85
C HIS A 113 -70.96 21.51 -25.13
N GLY A 114 -70.55 20.24 -25.02
CA GLY A 114 -70.48 19.30 -26.15
C GLY A 114 -69.25 19.48 -27.04
N GLY A 115 -68.21 20.19 -26.56
CA GLY A 115 -66.94 20.31 -27.28
C GLY A 115 -66.11 19.01 -27.27
N THR A 116 -65.40 18.76 -28.37
CA THR A 116 -64.51 17.59 -28.50
C THR A 116 -63.15 17.90 -27.89
N CYS A 117 -62.67 17.04 -26.99
CA CYS A 117 -61.36 17.20 -26.36
C CYS A 117 -60.25 16.59 -27.23
N LEU A 118 -59.19 17.36 -27.46
CA LEU A 118 -57.97 16.92 -28.13
C LEU A 118 -56.80 16.92 -27.14
N PRO A 119 -56.22 15.75 -26.83
CA PRO A 119 -55.09 15.68 -25.91
C PRO A 119 -53.85 16.33 -26.52
N ARG A 120 -53.03 16.93 -25.66
CA ARG A 120 -51.72 17.48 -25.99
C ARG A 120 -50.69 16.95 -25.00
N PHE A 121 -49.41 17.26 -25.24
CA PHE A 121 -48.32 16.81 -24.38
C PHE A 121 -48.56 17.15 -22.89
N GLY A 122 -48.46 16.13 -22.04
CA GLY A 122 -48.71 16.22 -20.61
C GLY A 122 -50.17 16.46 -20.27
N LYS A 123 -50.43 17.32 -19.28
CA LYS A 123 -51.79 17.66 -18.84
C LYS A 123 -52.52 18.67 -19.74
N LYS A 124 -51.91 19.04 -20.87
CA LYS A 124 -52.49 20.05 -21.77
C LYS A 124 -53.54 19.40 -22.65
N TYR A 125 -54.59 20.15 -22.94
CA TYR A 125 -55.65 19.74 -23.85
C TYR A 125 -56.20 20.96 -24.57
N ASN A 126 -56.80 20.74 -25.73
CA ASN A 126 -57.55 21.76 -26.45
C ASN A 126 -58.99 21.28 -26.62
N CYS A 127 -59.95 22.20 -26.48
CA CYS A 127 -61.35 21.93 -26.77
C CYS A 127 -61.69 22.48 -28.15
N LEU A 128 -62.28 21.64 -29.00
CA LEU A 128 -62.88 22.07 -30.24
C LEU A 128 -64.38 22.29 -30.00
N CYS A 129 -64.80 23.54 -30.08
CA CYS A 129 -66.21 23.89 -30.02
C CYS A 129 -66.88 23.64 -31.38
N PRO A 130 -68.10 23.10 -31.39
CA PRO A 130 -68.85 22.92 -32.63
C PRO A 130 -69.26 24.28 -33.23
N PRO A 131 -69.46 24.36 -34.56
CA PRO A 131 -69.62 25.64 -35.28
C PRO A 131 -70.87 26.45 -34.89
N TYR A 132 -71.86 25.83 -34.23
CA TYR A 132 -73.04 26.51 -33.71
C TYR A 132 -72.84 27.17 -32.33
N ARG A 133 -71.62 27.08 -31.75
CA ARG A 133 -71.23 27.80 -30.54
C ARG A 133 -69.80 28.36 -30.69
N THR A 134 -69.72 29.63 -31.06
CA THR A 134 -68.54 30.50 -30.86
C THR A 134 -68.58 31.15 -29.49
#